data_AF-A0A914GCD2-F1
#
_entry.id   AF-A0A914GCD2-F1
#
_cell.length_a   1.000
_cell.length_b   1.000
_cell.length_c   1.000
_cell.angle_alpha   90.00
_cell.angle_beta   90.00
_cell.angle_gamma   90.00
#
_symmetry.space_group_name_H-M   'P 1'
#
loop_
_entity.id
_entity.type
_entity.pdbx_description
1 polymer ?
#
loop_
_entity_poly.entity_id
_entity_poly.type
_entity_poly.pdbx_seq_one_letter_code
_entity_poly.pdbx_strand_id
1 'polypeptide(L)'
;MMVYNHKPFEYPANPFTDYDVCAYEVLCKVKSILDNFASPPVQRACKAMELSDDNLRTIMERMNASYDEGLAKKDHAAVKQLPSYVRSVPNGTEKGDFLALDLGGTNFRVLLIRLDKNESEMTSKIFRVPESLMR
;
A
#
# COMPACT_ATOMS: atom_id res chain seq x y z
N MET A 1 2.09 -14.57 -5.66
CA MET A 1 1.39 -15.84 -5.42
C MET A 1 -0.09 -15.59 -5.61
N MET A 2 -0.69 -16.13 -6.68
CA MET A 2 -2.13 -16.05 -6.92
C MET A 2 -2.75 -17.38 -6.51
N VAL A 3 -3.53 -17.38 -5.42
CA VAL A 3 -4.31 -18.54 -4.99
C VAL A 3 -5.72 -18.35 -5.55
N TYR A 4 -6.22 -19.33 -6.29
CA TYR A 4 -7.57 -19.33 -6.86
C TYR A 4 -8.50 -20.18 -5.99
N ASN A 5 -9.59 -19.58 -5.49
CA ASN A 5 -10.72 -20.32 -4.94
C ASN A 5 -12.03 -19.73 -5.47
N HIS A 6 -12.90 -20.58 -6.03
CA HIS A 6 -14.05 -20.22 -6.89
C HIS A 6 -15.32 -19.82 -6.12
N LYS A 7 -15.23 -19.14 -4.97
CA LYS A 7 -16.43 -18.60 -4.32
C LYS A 7 -16.70 -17.15 -4.75
N PRO A 8 -17.93 -16.79 -5.15
CA PRO A 8 -18.29 -15.40 -5.39
C PRO A 8 -18.09 -14.60 -4.10
N PHE A 9 -17.35 -13.50 -4.20
CA PHE A 9 -17.04 -12.59 -3.11
C PHE A 9 -18.15 -11.53 -3.02
N GLU A 10 -18.85 -11.47 -1.89
CA GLU A 10 -19.71 -10.33 -1.55
C GLU A 10 -18.84 -9.23 -0.95
N TYR A 11 -18.89 -8.03 -1.53
CA TYR A 11 -18.24 -6.86 -0.94
C TYR A 11 -18.93 -6.50 0.39
N PRO A 12 -18.23 -6.48 1.53
CA PRO A 12 -18.78 -5.86 2.72
C PRO A 12 -18.94 -4.36 2.47
N ALA A 13 -20.03 -3.79 3.01
CA ALA A 13 -20.28 -2.35 2.98
C ALA A 13 -19.07 -1.60 3.57
N ASN A 14 -18.56 -0.64 2.79
CA ASN A 14 -17.60 0.41 3.12
C ASN A 14 -16.80 0.24 4.45
N PRO A 15 -15.58 -0.32 4.42
CA PRO A 15 -14.74 -0.49 5.61
C PRO A 15 -14.03 0.79 6.09
N PHE A 16 -14.32 1.96 5.51
CA PHE A 16 -13.57 3.20 5.79
C PHE A 16 -13.98 3.93 7.09
N THR A 17 -14.96 3.46 7.86
CA THR A 17 -15.48 4.22 9.01
C THR A 17 -14.69 4.05 10.31
N ASP A 18 -13.74 3.12 10.40
CA ASP A 18 -13.07 2.78 11.68
C ASP A 18 -11.58 3.20 11.75
N TYR A 19 -11.02 3.70 10.65
CA TYR A 19 -9.62 4.16 10.59
C TYR A 19 -9.41 5.62 11.02
N ASP A 20 -10.46 6.43 11.11
CA ASP A 20 -10.36 7.86 11.38
C ASP A 20 -9.86 8.17 12.80
N VAL A 21 -10.22 7.36 13.80
CA VAL A 21 -9.90 7.65 15.21
C VAL A 21 -8.39 7.48 15.49
N CYS A 22 -7.79 6.41 14.97
CA CYS A 22 -6.36 6.13 15.19
C CYS A 22 -5.46 7.10 14.42
N ALA A 23 -5.85 7.49 13.20
CA ALA A 23 -5.12 8.49 12.42
C ALA A 23 -5.17 9.88 13.10
N TYR A 24 -6.31 10.27 13.65
CA TYR A 24 -6.49 11.56 14.30
C TYR A 24 -5.64 11.70 15.58
N GLU A 25 -5.53 10.65 16.40
CA GLU A 25 -4.67 10.67 17.59
C GLU A 25 -3.18 10.77 17.26
N VAL A 26 -2.72 10.08 16.22
CA VAL A 26 -1.33 10.14 15.75
C VAL A 26 -1.02 11.52 15.18
N LEU A 27 -1.92 12.08 14.37
CA LEU A 27 -1.79 13.44 13.82
C LEU A 27 -1.74 14.50 14.93
N CYS A 28 -2.57 14.39 15.96
CA CYS A 28 -2.56 15.29 17.12
C CYS A 28 -1.21 15.23 17.88
N LYS A 29 -0.63 14.04 18.04
CA LYS A 29 0.69 13.87 18.68
C LYS A 29 1.84 14.40 17.82
N VAL A 30 1.80 14.20 16.50
CA VAL A 30 2.82 14.75 15.59
C VAL A 30 2.74 16.28 15.55
N LYS A 31 1.52 16.83 15.50
CA LYS A 31 1.30 18.28 15.53
C LYS A 31 1.79 18.90 16.84
N SER A 32 1.49 18.30 17.98
CA SER A 32 1.99 18.79 19.28
C SER A 32 3.51 18.70 19.40
N ILE A 33 4.17 17.72 18.77
CA ILE A 33 5.64 17.66 18.70
C ILE A 33 6.18 18.77 17.79
N LEU A 34 5.58 19.00 16.61
CA LEU A 34 6.02 20.07 15.70
C LEU A 34 5.85 21.47 16.30
N ASP A 35 4.73 21.71 17.00
CA ASP A 35 4.42 22.99 17.62
C ASP A 35 5.36 23.30 18.81
N ASN A 36 5.86 22.29 19.52
CA ASN A 36 6.73 22.46 20.69
C ASN A 36 8.23 22.59 20.37
N PHE A 37 8.68 22.14 19.20
CA PHE A 37 10.12 22.09 18.86
C PHE A 37 10.54 23.02 17.71
N ALA A 38 9.60 23.58 16.94
CA ALA A 38 9.94 24.43 15.80
C ALA A 38 10.14 25.90 16.23
N SER A 39 11.33 26.47 15.96
CA SER A 39 11.54 27.91 16.11
C SER A 39 10.67 28.70 15.12
N PRO A 40 10.36 30.00 15.38
CA PRO A 40 9.52 30.79 14.48
C PRO A 40 9.98 30.80 13.00
N PRO A 41 11.28 30.80 12.68
CA PRO A 41 11.75 30.60 11.30
C PRO A 41 11.36 29.24 10.70
N VAL A 42 11.48 28.15 11.47
CA VAL A 42 11.11 26.79 11.03
C VAL A 42 9.61 26.68 10.82
N GLN A 43 8.79 27.22 11.73
CA GLN A 43 7.33 27.22 11.59
C GLN A 43 6.89 27.96 10.31
N ARG A 44 7.48 29.13 10.02
CA ARG A 44 7.19 29.86 8.79
C ARG A 44 7.59 29.10 7.53
N ALA A 45 8.75 28.45 7.54
CA ALA A 45 9.20 27.64 6.41
C ALA A 45 8.27 26.43 6.17
N CYS A 46 7.80 25.80 7.24
CA CYS A 46 6.90 24.64 7.16
C CYS A 46 5.44 24.99 6.86
N LYS A 47 5.03 26.26 7.01
CA LYS A 47 3.63 26.68 6.82
C LYS A 47 3.07 26.31 5.45
N ALA A 48 3.90 26.34 4.41
CA ALA A 48 3.51 25.97 3.05
C ALA A 48 3.24 24.47 2.85
N MET A 49 3.66 23.62 3.80
CA MET A 49 3.44 22.18 3.81
C MET A 49 2.23 21.77 4.66
N GLU A 50 1.61 22.71 5.39
CA GLU A 50 0.38 22.45 6.12
C GLU A 50 -0.79 22.29 5.14
N LEU A 51 -1.41 21.11 5.14
CA LEU A 51 -2.63 20.84 4.38
C LEU A 51 -3.82 20.96 5.32
N SER A 52 -4.78 21.82 4.97
CA SER A 52 -6.08 21.87 5.65
C SER A 52 -6.97 20.70 5.24
N ASP A 53 -7.99 20.40 6.04
CA ASP A 53 -8.99 19.37 5.72
C ASP A 53 -9.65 19.62 4.35
N ASP A 54 -9.92 20.88 4.00
CA ASP A 54 -10.47 21.24 2.69
C ASP A 54 -9.48 20.98 1.55
N ASN A 55 -8.18 21.17 1.78
CA ASN A 55 -7.15 20.76 0.82
C ASN A 55 -7.12 19.23 0.67
N LEU A 56 -7.20 18.49 1.77
CA LEU A 56 -7.21 17.02 1.75
C LEU A 56 -8.44 16.48 1.01
N ARG A 57 -9.63 17.02 1.26
CA ARG A 57 -10.86 16.68 0.53
C ARG A 57 -10.72 16.96 -0.97
N THR A 58 -10.20 18.13 -1.32
CA THR A 58 -9.93 18.50 -2.73
C THR A 58 -8.95 17.52 -3.40
N ILE A 59 -7.89 17.11 -2.71
CA ILE A 59 -6.93 16.13 -3.22
C ILE A 59 -7.60 14.76 -3.42
N MET A 60 -8.42 14.33 -2.46
CA MET A 60 -9.15 13.06 -2.53
C MET A 60 -10.10 13.02 -3.73
N GLU A 61 -10.87 14.08 -3.95
CA GLU A 61 -11.76 14.20 -5.11
C GLU A 61 -10.99 14.11 -6.43
N ARG A 62 -9.85 14.81 -6.54
CA ARG A 62 -8.99 14.76 -7.74
C ARG A 62 -8.36 13.39 -7.95
N MET A 63 -7.97 12.69 -6.89
CA MET A 63 -7.46 11.32 -6.99
C MET A 63 -8.55 10.36 -7.45
N ASN A 64 -9.77 10.44 -6.89
CA ASN A 64 -10.89 9.61 -7.30
C ASN A 64 -11.22 9.80 -8.78
N ALA A 65 -11.29 11.06 -9.25
CA ALA A 65 -11.46 11.34 -10.68
C ALA A 65 -10.34 10.71 -11.52
N SER A 66 -9.09 10.80 -11.07
CA SER A 66 -7.95 10.20 -11.78
C SER A 66 -8.03 8.66 -11.83
N TYR A 67 -8.61 8.02 -10.82
CA TYR A 67 -8.84 6.58 -10.81
C TYR A 67 -9.92 6.18 -11.80
N ASP A 68 -11.04 6.90 -11.84
CA ASP A 68 -12.12 6.66 -12.80
C ASP A 68 -11.61 6.79 -14.24
N GLU A 69 -10.75 7.78 -14.51
CA GLU A 69 -10.11 7.94 -15.80
C GLU A 69 -9.19 6.77 -16.18
N GLY A 70 -8.41 6.27 -15.23
CA GLY A 70 -7.56 5.09 -15.41
C GLY A 70 -8.36 3.83 -15.73
N LEU A 71 -9.45 3.59 -14.98
CA LEU A 71 -10.35 2.46 -15.18
C LEU A 71 -11.11 2.54 -16.51
N ALA A 72 -11.42 3.75 -16.98
CA ALA A 72 -12.03 3.99 -18.29
C ALA A 72 -11.07 3.73 -19.47
N LYS A 73 -9.82 3.30 -19.21
CA LYS A 73 -8.78 2.99 -20.22
C LYS A 73 -8.47 4.16 -21.15
N LYS A 74 -8.46 5.39 -20.64
CA LYS A 74 -7.94 6.54 -21.39
C LYS A 74 -6.44 6.35 -21.58
N ASP A 75 -5.94 6.42 -22.82
CA ASP A 75 -4.53 6.16 -23.18
C ASP A 75 -3.50 7.02 -22.42
N HIS A 76 -3.94 8.14 -21.85
CA HIS A 76 -3.10 9.12 -21.15
C HIS A 76 -3.58 9.42 -19.72
N ALA A 77 -4.28 8.49 -19.06
CA ALA A 77 -4.64 8.68 -17.65
C ALA A 77 -3.38 8.81 -16.77
N ALA A 78 -3.37 9.82 -15.89
CA ALA A 78 -2.27 10.05 -14.95
C ALA A 78 -2.09 8.86 -13.99
N VAL A 79 -3.19 8.23 -13.58
CA VAL A 79 -3.20 6.97 -12.84
C VAL A 79 -3.74 5.87 -13.74
N LYS A 80 -2.91 4.88 -14.06
CA LYS A 80 -3.23 3.88 -15.11
C LYS A 80 -4.16 2.75 -14.67
N GLN A 81 -4.35 2.53 -13.37
CA GLN A 81 -5.21 1.47 -12.82
C GLN A 81 -5.03 0.11 -13.51
N LEU A 82 -3.77 -0.34 -13.62
CA LEU A 82 -3.44 -1.58 -14.34
C LEU A 82 -3.99 -2.81 -13.60
N PRO A 83 -4.65 -3.77 -14.29
CA PRO A 83 -5.17 -4.96 -13.65
C PRO A 83 -4.05 -5.85 -13.14
N SER A 84 -4.08 -6.18 -11.85
CA SER A 84 -3.12 -7.10 -11.22
C SER A 84 -3.44 -8.58 -11.50
N TYR A 85 -4.62 -8.88 -12.04
CA TYR A 85 -5.19 -10.22 -12.23
C TYR A 85 -5.37 -11.06 -10.94
N VAL A 86 -5.25 -10.43 -9.77
CA VAL A 86 -5.64 -11.04 -8.49
C VAL A 86 -7.17 -11.03 -8.39
N ARG A 87 -7.80 -12.22 -8.33
CA ARG A 87 -9.27 -12.38 -8.35
C ARG A 87 -9.90 -12.68 -7.00
N SER A 88 -9.11 -12.89 -5.95
CA SER A 88 -9.60 -13.20 -4.61
C SER A 88 -8.61 -12.73 -3.54
N VAL A 89 -9.15 -12.36 -2.38
CA VAL A 89 -8.39 -12.00 -1.18
C VAL A 89 -8.23 -13.26 -0.30
N PRO A 90 -7.11 -13.42 0.43
CA PRO A 90 -6.95 -14.55 1.34
C PRO A 90 -8.04 -14.60 2.41
N ASN A 91 -8.42 -15.81 2.83
CA ASN A 91 -9.47 -16.02 3.84
C ASN A 91 -9.00 -16.79 5.09
N GLY A 92 -7.70 -17.09 5.19
CA GLY A 92 -7.11 -17.78 6.35
C GLY A 92 -7.35 -19.28 6.37
N THR A 93 -7.87 -19.86 5.28
CA THR A 93 -8.04 -21.32 5.15
C THR A 93 -7.03 -21.95 4.20
N GLU A 94 -6.14 -21.14 3.63
CA GLU A 94 -5.09 -21.56 2.71
C GLU A 94 -4.16 -22.57 3.38
N LYS A 95 -3.73 -23.56 2.58
CA LYS A 95 -2.77 -24.58 3.01
C LYS A 95 -1.77 -24.86 1.91
N GLY A 96 -0.56 -25.26 2.30
CA GLY A 96 0.48 -25.77 1.41
C GLY A 96 1.73 -24.91 1.37
N ASP A 97 2.67 -25.37 0.55
CA ASP A 97 3.99 -24.76 0.38
C ASP A 97 4.00 -23.91 -0.90
N PHE A 98 4.46 -22.68 -0.76
CA PHE A 98 4.49 -21.69 -1.83
C PHE A 98 5.87 -21.06 -1.94
N LEU A 99 6.24 -20.69 -3.17
CA LEU A 99 7.44 -19.91 -3.43
C LEU A 99 7.07 -18.48 -3.79
N ALA A 100 7.77 -17.52 -3.16
CA ALA A 100 7.79 -16.14 -3.60
C ALA A 100 9.21 -15.78 -4.06
N LEU A 101 9.28 -15.18 -5.25
CA LEU A 101 10.52 -14.74 -5.88
C LEU A 101 10.46 -13.22 -6.03
N ASP A 102 11.43 -12.53 -5.46
CA ASP A 102 11.48 -11.07 -5.41
C ASP A 102 12.81 -10.59 -5.98
N LEU A 103 12.74 -9.93 -7.12
CA LEU A 103 13.89 -9.42 -7.84
C LEU A 103 13.98 -7.90 -7.62
N GLY A 104 14.82 -7.52 -6.65
CA GLY A 104 15.20 -6.13 -6.45
C GLY A 104 16.35 -5.71 -7.36
N GLY A 105 16.78 -4.45 -7.25
CA GLY A 105 17.89 -3.93 -8.06
C GLY A 105 19.24 -4.61 -7.80
N THR A 106 19.54 -4.97 -6.55
CA THR A 106 20.84 -5.55 -6.15
C THR A 106 20.73 -6.99 -5.64
N ASN A 107 19.52 -7.40 -5.23
CA ASN A 107 19.29 -8.65 -4.55
C ASN A 107 18.11 -9.39 -5.17
N PHE A 108 18.27 -10.70 -5.29
CA PHE A 108 17.21 -11.65 -5.60
C PHE A 108 16.89 -12.45 -4.34
N ARG A 109 15.64 -12.42 -3.91
CA ARG A 109 15.17 -13.11 -2.70
C ARG A 109 14.23 -14.25 -3.09
N VAL A 110 14.49 -15.42 -2.53
CA VAL A 110 13.64 -16.61 -2.62
C VAL A 110 13.04 -16.86 -1.24
N LEU A 111 11.72 -16.96 -1.17
CA LEU A 111 11.00 -17.32 0.07
C LEU A 111 10.23 -18.61 -0.14
N LEU A 112 10.37 -19.55 0.80
CA LEU A 112 9.46 -20.67 0.99
C LEU A 112 8.47 -20.28 2.09
N ILE A 113 7.20 -20.25 1.73
CA ILE A 113 6.08 -19.90 2.61
C ILE A 113 5.25 -21.17 2.80
N ARG A 114 5.09 -21.61 4.03
CA ARG A 114 4.20 -22.72 4.38
C ARG A 114 2.99 -22.19 5.09
N LEU A 115 1.81 -22.48 4.57
CA LEU A 115 0.54 -22.09 5.15
C LEU A 115 -0.17 -23.32 5.73
N ASP A 116 -0.67 -23.18 6.95
CA ASP A 116 -1.67 -24.07 7.54
C ASP A 116 -2.77 -23.25 8.23
N LYS A 117 -3.77 -22.85 7.44
CA LYS A 117 -4.86 -21.97 7.87
C LYS A 117 -4.33 -20.63 8.40
N ASN A 118 -4.45 -20.39 9.70
CA ASN A 118 -4.02 -19.17 10.38
C ASN A 118 -2.54 -19.23 10.80
N GLU A 119 -1.87 -20.36 10.60
CA GLU A 119 -0.44 -20.52 10.87
C GLU A 119 0.36 -20.33 9.59
N SER A 120 1.48 -19.63 9.70
CA SER A 120 2.39 -19.42 8.57
C SER A 120 3.84 -19.50 9.02
N GLU A 121 4.64 -20.29 8.30
CA GLU A 121 6.09 -20.32 8.44
C GLU A 121 6.74 -19.77 7.18
N MET A 122 7.85 -19.04 7.34
CA MET A 122 8.57 -18.44 6.22
C MET A 122 10.08 -18.64 6.37
N THR A 123 10.70 -19.27 5.38
CA THR A 123 12.16 -19.37 5.25
C THR A 123 12.61 -18.58 4.03
N SER A 124 13.70 -17.81 4.15
CA SER A 124 14.20 -17.00 3.04
C SER A 124 15.68 -17.20 2.77
N LYS A 125 16.07 -16.98 1.51
CA LYS A 125 17.46 -16.89 1.08
C LYS A 125 17.62 -15.72 0.12
N ILE A 126 18.69 -14.95 0.32
CA ILE A 126 19.01 -13.78 -0.49
C ILE A 126 20.26 -14.08 -1.30
N PHE A 127 20.23 -13.69 -2.58
CA PHE A 127 21.31 -13.81 -3.54
C PHE A 127 21.65 -12.42 -4.06
N ARG A 128 22.94 -12.09 -4.16
CA ARG A 128 23.38 -10.86 -4.82
C ARG A 128 23.25 -11.02 -6.33
N VAL A 129 22.64 -10.04 -6.99
CA VAL A 129 22.58 -10.01 -8.46
C VAL A 129 23.97 -9.63 -8.99
N PRO A 130 24.58 -10.41 -9.88
CA PRO A 130 25.87 -10.08 -10.49
C PRO A 130 25.82 -8.72 -11.22
N GLU A 131 26.89 -7.93 -11.10
CA GLU A 131 26.99 -6.62 -11.78
C GLU A 131 26.86 -6.72 -13.29
N SER A 132 27.32 -7.81 -13.90
CA SER A 132 27.16 -8.06 -15.34
C SER A 132 25.70 -8.18 -15.81
N LEU A 133 24.76 -8.43 -14.90
CA LEU A 133 23.33 -8.52 -15.17
C LEU A 133 22.55 -7.25 -14.77
N MET A 134 23.18 -6.34 -14.02
CA MET A 134 22.61 -5.04 -13.66
C MET A 134 22.94 -4.06 -14.79
N ARG A 135 21.91 -3.70 -15.58
CA ARG A 135 22.02 -2.73 -16.69
C ARG A 135 21.84 -1.30 -16.21
#